data_AF-A0A960FHN2-F1
#
_entry.id   AF-A0A960FHN2-F1
#
_cell.length_a   1.000
_cell.length_b   1.000
_cell.length_c   1.000
_cell.angle_alpha   90.00
_cell.angle_beta   90.00
_cell.angle_gamma   90.00
#
_symmetry.space_group_name_H-M   'P 1'
#
loop_
_entity.id
_entity.type
_entity.pdbx_description
1 polymer ?
#
loop_
_entity_poly.entity_id
_entity_poly.type
_entity_poly.pdbx_seq_one_letter_code
_entity_poly.pdbx_strand_id
1 'polypeptide(L)'
;MSDPFLRIGPFSRASSLSVKALRAYHEQGLLVPALVDPDTGYRVYGAEQLFDAAVLRRLRDLDVPLRQVHEVLSARDPAVTERVLAEHARIMQSRLADTLRIIAELQRGLDAPSVHTPVHVRVVPAEHALVVRSQVRVDDFGDFLGEAFERLFAVAARHGIRPTGAPGGLYPQQIDDDGVEQATAFVPIDRAVAIDDPVVALGEVPAGPVAVAVHVGTYDDVGDTYRLLGRWVAMHTTPAGRPVCERYLVGPPAPVEEYRTEIQWPVTGHVHDRSTP
;
A
#
# COMPACT_ATOMS: atom_id res chain seq x y z
N MET A 1 -61.46 9.08 -10.14
CA MET A 1 -61.13 7.78 -9.52
C MET A 1 -60.29 8.12 -8.30
N SER A 2 -60.78 7.85 -7.08
CA SER A 2 -60.00 8.16 -5.86
C SER A 2 -58.72 7.35 -5.86
N ASP A 3 -57.59 8.03 -5.80
CA ASP A 3 -56.28 7.40 -5.69
C ASP A 3 -56.25 6.58 -4.39
N PRO A 4 -55.97 5.25 -4.43
CA PRO A 4 -56.06 4.43 -3.24
C PRO A 4 -54.92 4.78 -2.28
N PHE A 5 -55.30 5.41 -1.18
CA PHE A 5 -54.40 5.85 -0.12
C PHE A 5 -54.18 4.75 0.93
N LEU A 6 -52.94 4.59 1.38
CA LEU A 6 -52.54 3.64 2.42
C LEU A 6 -52.00 4.36 3.65
N ARG A 7 -52.49 3.97 4.84
CA ARG A 7 -51.87 4.39 6.10
C ARG A 7 -50.45 3.81 6.21
N ILE A 8 -49.62 4.45 7.03
CA ILE A 8 -48.21 4.07 7.20
C ILE A 8 -47.97 2.58 7.54
N GLY A 9 -48.89 1.91 8.25
CA GLY A 9 -48.78 0.48 8.57
C GLY A 9 -48.91 -0.43 7.35
N PRO A 10 -50.06 -0.41 6.64
CA PRO A 10 -50.22 -1.11 5.36
C PRO A 10 -49.15 -0.75 4.33
N PHE A 11 -48.78 0.54 4.24
CA PHE A 11 -47.72 0.99 3.34
C PHE A 11 -46.34 0.43 3.72
N SER A 12 -46.02 0.35 5.01
CA SER A 12 -44.81 -0.31 5.52
C SER A 12 -44.77 -1.78 5.11
N ARG A 13 -45.89 -2.49 5.22
CA ARG A 13 -45.97 -3.89 4.80
C ARG A 13 -45.79 -4.07 3.29
N ALA A 14 -46.38 -3.18 2.48
CA ALA A 14 -46.30 -3.25 1.02
C ALA A 14 -44.92 -2.83 0.48
N SER A 15 -44.32 -1.77 1.02
CA SER A 15 -43.00 -1.26 0.60
C SER A 15 -41.83 -2.04 1.20
N SER A 16 -42.08 -2.90 2.19
CA SER A 16 -41.06 -3.55 3.02
C SER A 16 -40.12 -2.58 3.75
N LEU A 17 -40.50 -1.31 3.87
CA LEU A 17 -39.80 -0.32 4.70
C LEU A 17 -40.44 -0.30 6.08
N SER A 18 -39.63 -0.30 7.14
CA SER A 18 -40.17 -0.19 8.49
C SER A 18 -40.85 1.16 8.71
N VAL A 19 -41.85 1.21 9.61
CA VAL A 19 -42.51 2.48 10.00
C VAL A 19 -41.49 3.52 10.48
N LYS A 20 -40.42 3.09 11.16
CA LYS A 20 -39.32 3.95 11.59
C LYS A 20 -38.57 4.54 10.38
N ALA A 21 -38.23 3.72 9.39
CA ALA A 21 -37.57 4.17 8.17
C ALA A 21 -38.43 5.16 7.38
N LEU A 22 -39.74 4.88 7.23
CA LEU A 22 -40.68 5.78 6.57
C LEU A 22 -40.75 7.16 7.25
N ARG A 23 -40.77 7.20 8.59
CA ARG A 23 -40.72 8.46 9.34
C ARG A 23 -39.42 9.22 9.10
N ALA A 24 -38.28 8.52 9.17
CA ALA A 24 -36.97 9.12 8.90
C ALA A 24 -36.85 9.66 7.47
N TYR A 25 -37.33 8.92 6.47
CA TYR A 25 -37.31 9.38 5.08
C TYR A 25 -38.26 10.54 4.82
N HIS A 26 -39.38 10.62 5.52
CA HIS A 26 -40.23 11.81 5.50
C HIS A 26 -39.51 13.02 6.11
N GLU A 27 -38.90 12.87 7.29
CA GLU A 27 -38.13 13.96 7.94
C GLU A 27 -36.98 14.46 7.08
N GLN A 28 -36.37 13.57 6.29
CA GLN A 28 -35.29 13.88 5.35
C GLN A 28 -35.78 14.34 3.97
N GLY A 29 -37.10 14.43 3.75
CA GLY A 29 -37.69 14.85 2.46
C GLY A 29 -37.50 13.86 1.31
N LEU A 30 -37.13 12.61 1.59
CA LEU A 30 -36.89 11.56 0.59
C LEU A 30 -38.17 10.85 0.16
N LEU A 31 -39.09 10.61 1.10
CA LEU A 31 -40.39 10.00 0.84
C LEU A 31 -41.45 10.69 1.70
N VAL A 32 -42.00 11.77 1.17
CA VAL A 32 -42.99 12.60 1.87
C VAL A 32 -44.39 11.98 1.69
N PRO A 33 -45.16 11.75 2.78
CA PRO A 33 -46.52 11.22 2.68
C PRO A 33 -47.41 12.18 1.88
N ALA A 34 -48.31 11.62 1.06
CA ALA A 34 -49.27 12.40 0.30
C ALA A 34 -50.18 13.27 1.18
N LEU A 35 -50.50 12.80 2.40
CA LEU A 35 -51.25 13.56 3.39
C LEU A 35 -50.72 13.27 4.79
N VAL A 36 -50.59 14.33 5.60
CA VAL A 36 -50.51 14.21 7.06
C VAL A 36 -51.81 14.77 7.63
N ASP A 37 -52.55 13.92 8.33
CA ASP A 37 -53.79 14.30 8.99
C ASP A 37 -53.48 15.38 10.05
N PRO A 38 -54.11 16.58 9.97
CA PRO A 38 -53.75 17.71 10.81
C PRO A 38 -54.18 17.56 12.28
N ASP A 39 -55.20 16.75 12.55
CA ASP A 39 -55.76 16.57 13.89
C ASP A 39 -55.08 15.44 14.66
N THR A 40 -54.62 14.41 13.94
CA THR A 40 -54.08 13.18 14.53
C THR A 40 -52.60 12.93 14.22
N GLY A 41 -52.03 13.66 13.25
CA GLY A 41 -50.66 13.46 12.78
C GLY A 41 -50.44 12.16 11.98
N TYR A 42 -51.52 11.46 11.60
CA TYR A 42 -51.43 10.22 10.84
C TYR A 42 -50.92 10.48 9.42
N ARG A 43 -49.94 9.68 8.99
CA ARG A 43 -49.35 9.75 7.65
C ARG A 43 -49.99 8.77 6.70
N VAL A 44 -50.32 9.27 5.51
CA VAL A 44 -51.00 8.53 4.45
C VAL A 44 -50.21 8.68 3.15
N TYR A 45 -50.03 7.57 2.44
CA TYR A 45 -49.23 7.48 1.23
C TYR A 45 -50.09 7.03 0.05
N GLY A 46 -49.79 7.53 -1.15
CA GLY A 46 -50.45 7.11 -2.39
C GLY A 46 -49.90 5.79 -2.94
N ALA A 47 -50.63 5.17 -3.86
CA ALA A 47 -50.20 3.92 -4.52
C ALA A 47 -48.92 4.09 -5.34
N GLU A 48 -48.78 5.21 -6.07
CA GLU A 48 -47.58 5.52 -6.86
C GLU A 48 -46.31 5.62 -5.99
N GLN A 49 -46.46 6.02 -4.72
CA GLN A 49 -45.33 6.13 -3.78
C GLN A 49 -44.75 4.76 -3.40
N LEU A 50 -45.44 3.65 -3.69
CA LEU A 50 -44.88 2.31 -3.51
C LEU A 50 -43.72 2.05 -4.48
N PHE A 51 -43.78 2.60 -5.70
CA PHE A 51 -42.67 2.49 -6.65
C PHE A 51 -41.48 3.31 -6.19
N ASP A 52 -41.71 4.55 -5.76
CA ASP A 52 -40.66 5.41 -5.19
C ASP A 52 -40.01 4.75 -3.96
N ALA A 53 -40.81 4.15 -3.08
CA ALA A 53 -40.32 3.41 -1.91
C ALA A 53 -39.49 2.17 -2.29
N ALA A 54 -39.88 1.46 -3.35
CA ALA A 54 -39.13 0.30 -3.84
C ALA A 54 -37.78 0.70 -4.46
N VAL A 55 -37.74 1.80 -5.22
CA VAL A 55 -36.51 2.36 -5.79
C VAL A 55 -35.59 2.85 -4.67
N LEU A 56 -36.13 3.65 -3.73
CA LEU A 56 -35.41 4.13 -2.55
C LEU A 56 -34.75 2.96 -1.81
N ARG A 57 -35.53 1.90 -1.52
CA ARG A 57 -35.02 0.73 -0.81
C ARG A 57 -33.84 0.10 -1.54
N ARG A 58 -33.97 -0.18 -2.84
CA ARG A 58 -32.89 -0.81 -3.63
C ARG A 58 -31.62 0.05 -3.69
N LEU A 59 -31.76 1.37 -3.84
CA LEU A 59 -30.61 2.27 -3.82
C LEU A 59 -29.92 2.27 -2.44
N ARG A 60 -30.71 2.18 -1.36
CA ARG A 60 -30.19 2.07 0.00
C ARG A 60 -29.55 0.72 0.29
N ASP A 61 -30.06 -0.38 -0.28
CA ASP A 61 -29.44 -1.70 -0.22
C ASP A 61 -28.04 -1.72 -0.89
N LEU A 62 -27.82 -0.82 -1.86
CA LEU A 62 -26.51 -0.58 -2.50
C LEU A 62 -25.65 0.46 -1.75
N ASP A 63 -26.07 0.95 -0.59
CA ASP A 63 -25.40 2.02 0.15
C ASP A 63 -25.23 3.34 -0.64
N VAL A 64 -26.11 3.61 -1.62
CA VAL A 64 -26.11 4.89 -2.34
C VAL A 64 -26.39 6.03 -1.35
N PRO A 65 -25.57 7.09 -1.31
CA PRO A 65 -25.78 8.24 -0.44
C PRO A 65 -27.16 8.86 -0.61
N LEU A 66 -27.79 9.25 0.50
CA LEU A 66 -29.16 9.79 0.52
C LEU A 66 -29.36 10.99 -0.41
N ARG A 67 -28.33 11.83 -0.60
CA ARG A 67 -28.35 12.94 -1.57
C ARG A 67 -28.60 12.46 -3.00
N GLN A 68 -27.93 11.38 -3.42
CA GLN A 68 -28.10 10.81 -4.76
C GLN A 68 -29.43 10.06 -4.89
N VAL A 69 -29.90 9.43 -3.81
CA VAL A 69 -31.25 8.85 -3.77
C VAL A 69 -32.30 9.93 -3.99
N HIS A 70 -32.16 11.09 -3.36
CA HIS A 70 -33.05 12.24 -3.59
C HIS A 70 -33.02 12.68 -5.05
N GLU A 71 -31.82 12.82 -5.65
CA GLU A 71 -31.66 13.20 -7.06
C GLU A 71 -32.41 12.26 -8.01
N VAL A 72 -32.31 10.94 -7.79
CA VAL A 72 -33.03 9.93 -8.59
C VAL A 72 -34.54 10.05 -8.44
N LEU A 73 -35.03 10.14 -7.20
CA LEU A 73 -36.47 10.22 -6.93
C LEU A 73 -37.10 11.53 -7.42
N SER A 74 -36.38 12.64 -7.36
CA SER A 74 -36.86 13.96 -7.79
C SER A 74 -36.83 14.14 -9.31
N ALA A 75 -35.79 13.63 -9.99
CA ALA A 75 -35.67 13.80 -11.44
C ALA A 75 -36.72 13.01 -12.23
N ARG A 76 -37.12 11.83 -11.73
CA ARG A 76 -37.98 10.86 -12.45
C ARG A 76 -37.49 10.58 -13.88
N ASP A 77 -36.16 10.64 -14.07
CA ASP A 77 -35.50 10.50 -15.36
C ASP A 77 -34.60 9.24 -15.35
N PRO A 78 -34.83 8.28 -16.26
CA PRO A 78 -33.95 7.11 -16.42
C PRO A 78 -32.48 7.50 -16.62
N ALA A 79 -32.17 8.58 -17.35
CA ALA A 79 -30.79 9.00 -17.61
C ALA A 79 -30.07 9.48 -16.34
N VAL A 80 -30.79 10.14 -15.42
CA VAL A 80 -30.26 10.51 -14.11
C VAL A 80 -29.99 9.27 -13.26
N THR A 81 -30.92 8.31 -13.29
CA THR A 81 -30.78 7.04 -12.57
C THR A 81 -29.55 6.26 -13.04
N GLU A 82 -29.38 6.12 -14.36
CA GLU A 82 -28.24 5.42 -14.96
C GLU A 82 -26.92 6.08 -14.58
N ARG A 83 -26.83 7.41 -14.67
CA ARG A 83 -25.62 8.16 -14.28
C ARG A 83 -25.26 7.95 -12.80
N VAL A 84 -26.24 8.03 -11.90
CA VAL A 84 -26.02 7.82 -10.45
C VAL A 84 -25.53 6.40 -10.17
N LEU A 85 -26.15 5.40 -10.79
CA LEU A 85 -25.76 4.00 -10.64
C LEU A 85 -24.35 3.73 -11.20
N ALA A 86 -24.02 4.28 -12.37
CA ALA A 86 -22.71 4.11 -12.99
C ALA A 86 -21.59 4.72 -12.12
N GLU A 87 -21.79 5.93 -11.59
CA GLU A 87 -20.80 6.56 -10.72
C GLU A 87 -20.65 5.79 -9.40
N HIS A 88 -21.76 5.36 -8.79
CA HIS A 88 -21.69 4.57 -7.56
C HIS A 88 -21.04 3.20 -7.77
N ALA A 89 -21.31 2.54 -8.91
CA ALA A 89 -20.65 1.30 -9.30
C ALA A 89 -19.13 1.49 -9.44
N ARG A 90 -18.69 2.59 -10.06
CA ARG A 90 -17.26 2.93 -10.18
C ARG A 90 -16.59 3.13 -8.82
N ILE A 91 -17.25 3.82 -7.90
CA ILE A 91 -16.76 4.01 -6.52
C ILE A 91 -16.64 2.66 -5.80
N MET A 92 -17.66 1.80 -5.89
CA MET A 92 -17.66 0.48 -5.25
C MET A 92 -16.58 -0.44 -5.84
N GLN A 93 -16.38 -0.40 -7.16
CA GLN A 93 -15.30 -1.13 -7.83
C GLN A 93 -13.92 -0.68 -7.37
N SER A 94 -13.70 0.64 -7.25
CA SER A 94 -12.43 1.18 -6.70
C SER A 94 -12.18 0.70 -5.28
N ARG A 95 -13.20 0.77 -4.41
CA ARG A 95 -13.10 0.30 -3.02
C ARG A 95 -12.82 -1.20 -2.94
N LEU A 96 -13.43 -1.99 -3.82
CA LEU A 96 -13.17 -3.44 -3.90
C LEU A 96 -11.71 -3.69 -4.32
N ALA A 97 -11.21 -3.00 -5.34
CA ALA A 97 -9.83 -3.11 -5.78
C ALA A 97 -8.84 -2.76 -4.65
N ASP A 98 -9.07 -1.66 -3.94
CA ASP A 98 -8.26 -1.25 -2.79
C ASP A 98 -8.29 -2.28 -1.66
N THR A 99 -9.48 -2.80 -1.34
CA THR A 99 -9.65 -3.81 -0.28
C THR A 99 -8.92 -5.10 -0.65
N LEU A 100 -9.05 -5.57 -1.90
CA LEU A 100 -8.34 -6.76 -2.37
C LEU A 100 -6.83 -6.57 -2.38
N ARG A 101 -6.33 -5.38 -2.74
CA ARG A 101 -4.90 -5.05 -2.64
C ARG A 101 -4.41 -5.15 -1.19
N ILE A 102 -5.12 -4.54 -0.24
CA ILE A 102 -4.77 -4.61 1.19
C ILE A 102 -4.83 -6.05 1.71
N ILE A 103 -5.85 -6.83 1.34
CA ILE A 103 -5.95 -8.24 1.71
C ILE A 103 -4.76 -9.02 1.15
N ALA A 104 -4.37 -8.81 -0.10
CA ALA A 104 -3.23 -9.48 -0.72
C ALA A 104 -1.90 -9.08 -0.05
N GLU A 105 -1.75 -7.82 0.38
CA GLU A 105 -0.59 -7.35 1.18
C GLU A 105 -0.53 -8.07 2.53
N LEU A 106 -1.67 -8.14 3.25
CA LEU A 106 -1.75 -8.82 4.54
C LEU A 106 -1.54 -10.33 4.42
N GLN A 107 -2.11 -10.96 3.39
CA GLN A 107 -1.95 -12.40 3.12
C GLN A 107 -0.51 -12.73 2.76
N ARG A 108 0.15 -11.93 1.91
CA ARG A 108 1.60 -12.07 1.68
C ARG A 108 2.37 -11.95 2.99
N GLY A 109 2.03 -11.01 3.86
CA GLY A 109 2.65 -10.89 5.17
C GLY A 109 2.39 -12.04 6.16
N LEU A 110 1.36 -12.87 5.93
CA LEU A 110 1.01 -14.05 6.72
C LEU A 110 1.59 -15.35 6.14
N ASP A 111 1.63 -15.45 4.80
CA ASP A 111 2.14 -16.60 4.03
C ASP A 111 3.65 -16.50 3.75
N ALA A 112 4.25 -15.33 4.01
CA ALA A 112 5.69 -15.16 4.02
C ALA A 112 6.31 -16.24 4.90
N PRO A 113 7.24 -17.06 4.38
CA PRO A 113 7.90 -18.09 5.15
C PRO A 113 8.59 -17.46 6.35
N SER A 114 7.89 -17.44 7.48
CA SER A 114 8.45 -17.24 8.81
C SER A 114 9.21 -18.51 9.24
N VAL A 115 9.94 -19.11 8.30
CA VAL A 115 10.61 -20.39 8.46
C VAL A 115 12.10 -20.13 8.31
N HIS A 116 12.68 -19.67 9.42
CA HIS A 116 14.12 -19.74 9.70
C HIS A 116 15.06 -19.13 8.66
N THR A 117 14.88 -17.87 8.24
CA THR A 117 16.05 -17.14 7.72
C THR A 117 16.97 -16.86 8.91
N PRO A 118 18.15 -17.50 9.03
CA PRO A 118 19.01 -17.30 10.18
C PRO A 118 19.59 -15.89 10.15
N VAL A 119 19.23 -15.08 11.14
CA VAL A 119 19.91 -13.80 11.36
C VAL A 119 21.20 -14.07 12.10
N HIS A 120 22.31 -13.55 11.56
CA HIS A 120 23.61 -13.61 12.21
C HIS A 120 24.27 -12.24 12.23
N VAL A 121 25.14 -12.01 13.20
CA VAL A 121 25.92 -10.77 13.29
C VAL A 121 27.32 -11.04 12.77
N ARG A 122 27.82 -10.17 11.89
CA ARG A 122 29.21 -10.18 11.43
C ARG A 122 29.77 -8.78 11.38
N VAL A 123 31.10 -8.67 11.44
CA VAL A 123 31.81 -7.42 11.21
C VAL A 123 32.23 -7.37 9.75
N VAL A 124 31.80 -6.35 9.03
CA VAL A 124 32.19 -6.11 7.63
C VAL A 124 33.29 -5.04 7.56
N PRO A 125 34.27 -5.18 6.65
CA PRO A 125 35.28 -4.14 6.42
C PRO A 125 34.70 -2.98 5.61
N ALA A 126 35.42 -1.86 5.58
CA ALA A 126 35.13 -0.78 4.64
C ALA A 126 35.52 -1.23 3.23
N GLU A 127 34.67 -0.93 2.24
CA GLU A 127 34.95 -1.21 0.84
C GLU A 127 34.88 0.08 0.02
N HIS A 128 35.85 0.30 -0.85
CA HIS A 128 35.73 1.32 -1.87
C HIS A 128 34.64 0.91 -2.84
N ALA A 129 33.85 1.88 -3.30
CA ALA A 129 32.81 1.62 -4.29
C ALA A 129 32.70 2.78 -5.29
N LEU A 130 32.27 2.46 -6.51
CA LEU A 130 31.65 3.47 -7.37
C LEU A 130 30.20 3.63 -6.94
N VAL A 131 29.72 4.87 -6.88
CA VAL A 131 28.38 5.18 -6.38
C VAL A 131 27.63 6.15 -7.28
N VAL A 132 26.32 5.96 -7.37
CA VAL A 132 25.35 6.90 -7.94
C VAL A 132 24.32 7.19 -6.85
N ARG A 133 24.05 8.49 -6.61
CA ARG A 133 23.09 8.94 -5.59
C ARG A 133 21.94 9.68 -6.25
N SER A 134 20.72 9.37 -5.82
CA SER A 134 19.53 10.07 -6.28
C SER A 134 18.45 10.11 -5.20
N GLN A 135 17.48 11.01 -5.37
CA GLN A 135 16.19 10.95 -4.68
C GLN A 135 15.20 10.27 -5.62
N VAL A 136 14.61 9.16 -5.17
CA VAL A 136 13.86 8.23 -6.02
C VAL A 136 12.51 7.97 -5.36
N ARG A 137 11.44 7.98 -6.14
CA ARG A 137 10.12 7.54 -5.63
C ARG A 137 10.13 6.03 -5.47
N VAL A 138 9.37 5.53 -4.50
CA VAL A 138 9.33 4.08 -4.23
C VAL A 138 8.98 3.26 -5.48
N ASP A 139 8.06 3.76 -6.30
CA ASP A 139 7.62 3.08 -7.53
C ASP A 139 8.70 3.02 -8.62
N ASP A 140 9.70 3.92 -8.58
CA ASP A 140 10.73 4.09 -9.62
C ASP A 140 12.08 3.44 -9.23
N PHE A 141 12.13 2.70 -8.11
CA PHE A 141 13.37 2.12 -7.59
C PHE A 141 14.05 1.13 -8.54
N GLY A 142 13.27 0.27 -9.19
CA GLY A 142 13.79 -0.75 -10.10
C GLY A 142 14.49 -0.14 -11.30
N ASP A 143 13.85 0.86 -11.92
CA ASP A 143 14.40 1.58 -13.08
C ASP A 143 15.68 2.33 -12.71
N PHE A 144 15.68 3.04 -11.57
CA PHE A 144 16.87 3.71 -11.06
C PHE A 144 18.05 2.74 -10.85
N LEU A 145 17.82 1.59 -10.20
CA LEU A 145 18.88 0.61 -9.95
C LEU A 145 19.43 0.03 -11.26
N GLY A 146 18.56 -0.26 -12.22
CA GLY A 146 18.95 -0.73 -13.56
C GLY A 146 19.87 0.27 -14.26
N GLU A 147 19.43 1.52 -14.40
CA GLU A 147 20.22 2.58 -15.05
C GLU A 147 21.52 2.87 -14.30
N ALA A 148 21.48 2.88 -12.96
CA ALA A 148 22.65 3.13 -12.14
C ALA A 148 23.69 2.02 -12.30
N PHE A 149 23.29 0.74 -12.28
CA PHE A 149 24.24 -0.37 -12.44
C PHE A 149 24.84 -0.43 -13.83
N GLU A 150 24.05 -0.22 -14.88
CA GLU A 150 24.59 -0.12 -16.25
C GLU A 150 25.69 0.94 -16.33
N ARG A 151 25.43 2.13 -15.77
CA ARG A 151 26.40 3.23 -15.76
C ARG A 151 27.63 2.92 -14.89
N LEU A 152 27.44 2.37 -13.69
CA LEU A 152 28.52 2.03 -12.77
C LEU A 152 29.48 0.99 -13.38
N PHE A 153 28.96 -0.06 -14.00
CA PHE A 153 29.77 -1.07 -14.69
C PHE A 153 30.47 -0.51 -15.93
N ALA A 154 29.81 0.35 -16.70
CA ALA A 154 30.43 1.01 -17.85
C ALA A 154 31.61 1.91 -17.45
N VAL A 155 31.46 2.69 -16.37
CA VAL A 155 32.55 3.53 -15.82
C VAL A 155 33.68 2.66 -15.27
N ALA A 156 33.37 1.60 -14.51
CA ALA A 156 34.40 0.68 -14.03
C ALA A 156 35.24 0.09 -15.18
N ALA A 157 34.59 -0.36 -16.25
CA ALA A 157 35.26 -0.90 -17.43
C ALA A 157 36.14 0.15 -18.13
N ARG A 158 35.63 1.38 -18.33
CA ARG A 158 36.37 2.47 -18.97
C ARG A 158 37.66 2.84 -18.23
N HIS A 159 37.63 2.76 -16.89
CA HIS A 159 38.78 3.09 -16.03
C HIS A 159 39.65 1.88 -15.67
N GLY A 160 39.34 0.68 -16.20
CA GLY A 160 40.07 -0.55 -15.88
C GLY A 160 40.01 -0.90 -14.39
N ILE A 161 38.89 -0.60 -13.74
CA ILE A 161 38.62 -0.89 -12.34
C ILE A 161 37.91 -2.24 -12.25
N ARG A 162 38.32 -3.09 -11.32
CA ARG A 162 37.72 -4.42 -11.17
C ARG A 162 36.68 -4.41 -10.05
N PRO A 163 35.43 -4.80 -10.34
CA PRO A 163 34.45 -5.07 -9.29
C PRO A 163 34.91 -6.20 -8.38
N THR A 164 34.76 -6.04 -7.07
CA THR A 164 35.26 -6.99 -6.05
C THR A 164 34.17 -7.79 -5.34
N GLY A 165 32.91 -7.49 -5.60
CA GLY A 165 31.77 -8.13 -4.95
C GLY A 165 30.45 -7.79 -5.62
N ALA A 166 29.36 -8.25 -5.01
CA ALA A 166 28.02 -7.99 -5.49
C ALA A 166 27.70 -6.48 -5.48
N PRO A 167 27.01 -5.96 -6.51
CA PRO A 167 26.45 -4.62 -6.49
C PRO A 167 25.37 -4.51 -5.41
N GLY A 168 25.05 -3.29 -5.01
CA GLY A 168 24.11 -3.07 -3.91
C GLY A 168 23.52 -1.68 -3.84
N GLY A 169 22.66 -1.51 -2.84
CA GLY A 169 22.01 -0.25 -2.50
C GLY A 169 22.29 0.14 -1.04
N LEU A 170 22.46 1.43 -0.77
CA LEU A 170 22.44 1.98 0.59
C LEU A 170 21.21 2.86 0.77
N TYR A 171 20.46 2.56 1.83
CA TYR A 171 19.17 3.18 2.16
C TYR A 171 19.21 3.80 3.56
N PRO A 172 18.79 5.06 3.75
CA PRO A 172 18.62 5.66 5.07
C PRO A 172 17.72 4.82 5.98
N GLN A 173 17.93 4.89 7.30
CA GLN A 173 17.05 4.19 8.26
C GLN A 173 15.69 4.88 8.44
N GLN A 174 15.56 6.11 7.96
CA GLN A 174 14.34 6.91 8.05
C GLN A 174 13.74 7.01 6.66
N ILE A 175 12.45 6.73 6.58
CA ILE A 175 11.63 6.94 5.38
C ILE A 175 10.96 8.30 5.56
N ASP A 176 11.09 9.17 4.57
CA ASP A 176 10.47 10.50 4.57
C ASP A 176 8.99 10.39 4.15
N ASP A 177 8.13 11.24 4.72
CA ASP A 177 6.67 11.21 4.51
C ASP A 177 6.25 11.53 3.05
N ASP A 178 7.16 12.08 2.25
CA ASP A 178 6.89 12.58 0.90
C ASP A 178 6.88 11.47 -0.17
N GLY A 179 7.16 10.22 0.21
CA GLY A 179 7.25 9.06 -0.68
C GLY A 179 8.43 9.12 -1.66
N VAL A 180 9.41 9.98 -1.37
CA VAL A 180 10.69 10.11 -2.07
C VAL A 180 11.78 9.73 -1.08
N GLU A 181 12.62 8.78 -1.46
CA GLU A 181 13.70 8.29 -0.62
C GLU A 181 15.06 8.59 -1.25
N GLN A 182 16.03 8.94 -0.42
CA GLN A 182 17.42 9.03 -0.87
C GLN A 182 17.97 7.61 -1.02
N ALA A 183 18.52 7.29 -2.19
CA ALA A 183 19.14 6.00 -2.44
C ALA A 183 20.50 6.14 -3.09
N THR A 184 21.41 5.23 -2.71
CA THR A 184 22.74 5.14 -3.29
C THR A 184 22.96 3.76 -3.88
N ALA A 185 23.00 3.65 -5.20
CA ALA A 185 23.45 2.44 -5.88
C ALA A 185 24.98 2.38 -5.85
N PHE A 186 25.56 1.20 -5.62
CA PHE A 186 27.01 1.04 -5.57
C PHE A 186 27.51 -0.24 -6.23
N VAL A 187 28.75 -0.20 -6.73
CA VAL A 187 29.54 -1.36 -7.15
C VAL A 187 30.86 -1.34 -6.37
N PRO A 188 31.18 -2.35 -5.56
CA PRO A 188 32.43 -2.40 -4.81
C PRO A 188 33.62 -2.62 -5.76
N ILE A 189 34.75 -1.97 -5.50
CA ILE A 189 35.91 -1.92 -6.40
C ILE A 189 37.22 -2.26 -5.69
N ASP A 190 38.21 -2.69 -6.47
CA ASP A 190 39.52 -3.16 -5.98
C ASP A 190 40.44 -2.04 -5.46
N ARG A 191 40.20 -0.79 -5.86
CA ARG A 191 41.02 0.36 -5.47
C ARG A 191 40.27 1.68 -5.60
N ALA A 192 40.62 2.65 -4.76
CA ALA A 192 40.18 4.03 -4.92
C ALA A 192 40.77 4.66 -6.19
N VAL A 193 39.94 5.27 -7.02
CA VAL A 193 40.34 5.99 -8.23
C VAL A 193 39.53 7.27 -8.33
N ALA A 194 40.16 8.37 -8.72
CA ALA A 194 39.45 9.60 -9.04
C ALA A 194 38.60 9.39 -10.30
N ILE A 195 37.30 9.64 -10.19
CA ILE A 195 36.35 9.50 -11.29
C ILE A 195 35.99 10.88 -11.79
N ASP A 196 36.27 11.13 -13.06
CA ASP A 196 35.80 12.30 -13.79
C ASP A 196 34.55 11.91 -14.59
N ASP A 197 33.42 11.90 -13.90
CA ASP A 197 32.09 11.62 -14.43
C ASP A 197 31.05 12.51 -13.71
N PRO A 198 30.05 13.07 -14.43
CA PRO A 198 29.07 13.97 -13.82
C PRO A 198 28.09 13.29 -12.86
N VAL A 199 27.95 11.96 -12.93
CA VAL A 199 26.95 11.19 -12.16
C VAL A 199 27.60 10.17 -11.24
N VAL A 200 28.67 9.50 -11.71
CA VAL A 200 29.38 8.48 -10.92
C VAL A 200 30.48 9.12 -10.08
N ALA A 201 30.47 8.82 -8.78
CA ALA A 201 31.51 9.26 -7.86
C ALA A 201 32.23 8.06 -7.21
N LEU A 202 33.42 8.33 -6.66
CA LEU A 202 34.02 7.43 -5.68
C LEU A 202 33.27 7.57 -4.35
N GLY A 203 32.94 6.44 -3.73
CA GLY A 203 32.30 6.34 -2.43
C GLY A 203 32.85 5.17 -1.61
N GLU A 204 32.20 4.92 -0.49
CA GLU A 204 32.59 3.88 0.46
C GLU A 204 31.34 3.17 1.00
N VAL A 205 31.43 1.84 1.14
CA VAL A 205 30.48 1.03 1.91
C VAL A 205 31.00 0.95 3.35
N PRO A 206 30.25 1.45 4.35
CA PRO A 206 30.78 1.62 5.70
C PRO A 206 31.16 0.31 6.42
N ALA A 207 32.32 0.30 7.08
CA ALA A 207 32.74 -0.81 7.95
C ALA A 207 31.89 -0.92 9.24
N GLY A 208 31.81 -2.10 9.83
CA GLY A 208 31.36 -2.28 11.22
C GLY A 208 30.46 -3.51 11.43
N PRO A 209 29.90 -3.67 12.65
CA PRO A 209 28.99 -4.76 12.93
C PRO A 209 27.64 -4.56 12.24
N VAL A 210 27.17 -5.61 11.59
CA VAL A 210 25.89 -5.68 10.88
C VAL A 210 25.15 -6.97 11.27
N ALA A 211 23.84 -6.85 11.46
CA ALA A 211 22.94 -8.01 11.48
C ALA A 211 22.55 -8.33 10.04
N VAL A 212 22.64 -9.60 9.66
CA VAL A 212 22.54 -10.04 8.28
C VAL A 212 21.43 -11.07 8.13
N ALA A 213 20.60 -10.87 7.11
CA ALA A 213 19.63 -11.85 6.62
C ALA A 213 19.70 -11.90 5.09
N VAL A 214 19.49 -13.08 4.51
CA VAL A 214 19.41 -13.25 3.05
C VAL A 214 17.95 -13.48 2.66
N HIS A 215 17.41 -12.54 1.90
CA HIS A 215 16.11 -12.66 1.26
C HIS A 215 16.21 -13.59 0.05
N VAL A 216 15.24 -14.49 -0.07
CA VAL A 216 15.06 -15.44 -1.17
C VAL A 216 13.72 -15.13 -1.81
N GLY A 217 13.72 -14.54 -2.99
CA GLY A 217 12.49 -14.05 -3.60
C GLY A 217 12.68 -12.75 -4.37
N THR A 218 11.55 -12.16 -4.73
CA THR A 218 11.50 -10.95 -5.56
C THR A 218 11.87 -9.71 -4.76
N TYR A 219 11.94 -8.56 -5.42
CA TYR A 219 12.12 -7.29 -4.70
C TYR A 219 10.81 -6.82 -4.04
N ASP A 220 9.65 -7.32 -4.48
CA ASP A 220 8.32 -6.94 -3.95
C ASP A 220 8.06 -7.47 -2.53
N ASP A 221 8.74 -8.55 -2.14
CA ASP A 221 8.62 -9.22 -0.83
C ASP A 221 9.87 -9.04 0.05
N VAL A 222 10.86 -8.25 -0.38
CA VAL A 222 12.06 -7.94 0.42
C VAL A 222 11.70 -7.30 1.76
N GLY A 223 10.59 -6.54 1.80
CA GLY A 223 10.03 -5.91 2.99
C GLY A 223 9.75 -6.90 4.14
N ASP A 224 9.51 -8.17 3.82
CA ASP A 224 9.24 -9.21 4.81
C ASP A 224 10.51 -9.58 5.58
N THR A 225 11.64 -9.60 4.86
CA THR A 225 12.96 -9.82 5.45
C THR A 225 13.41 -8.61 6.25
N TYR A 226 13.09 -7.38 5.81
CA TYR A 226 13.26 -6.17 6.61
C TYR A 226 12.49 -6.24 7.93
N ARG A 227 11.22 -6.66 7.91
CA ARG A 227 10.40 -6.81 9.13
C ARG A 227 11.00 -7.85 10.08
N LEU A 228 11.45 -9.00 9.56
CA LEU A 228 12.11 -10.04 10.37
C LEU A 228 13.41 -9.54 10.98
N LEU A 229 14.27 -8.91 10.17
CA LEU A 229 15.57 -8.41 10.60
C LEU A 229 15.42 -7.27 11.60
N GLY A 230 14.51 -6.33 11.36
CA GLY A 230 14.18 -5.23 12.28
C GLY A 230 13.66 -5.75 13.63
N ARG A 231 12.77 -6.75 13.62
CA ARG A 231 12.32 -7.42 14.85
C ARG A 231 13.49 -8.07 15.59
N TRP A 232 14.36 -8.79 14.89
CA TRP A 232 15.53 -9.42 15.48
C TRP A 232 16.47 -8.38 16.11
N VAL A 233 16.77 -7.29 15.39
CA VAL A 233 17.60 -6.19 15.87
C VAL A 233 17.00 -5.60 17.14
N ALA A 234 15.70 -5.29 17.17
CA ALA A 234 15.03 -4.75 18.35
C ALA A 234 15.08 -5.67 19.58
N MET A 235 15.12 -6.99 19.39
CA MET A 235 15.16 -7.96 20.48
C MET A 235 16.58 -8.24 20.99
N HIS A 236 17.59 -8.11 20.12
CA HIS A 236 18.94 -8.61 20.40
C HIS A 236 20.03 -7.55 20.37
N THR A 237 19.84 -6.35 19.82
CA THR A 237 20.90 -5.33 19.74
C THR A 237 20.30 -3.93 19.52
N THR A 238 21.14 -2.93 19.18
CA THR A 238 20.70 -1.57 18.93
C THR A 238 21.12 -1.13 17.53
N PRO A 239 20.25 -0.48 16.74
CA PRO A 239 20.63 0.13 15.46
C PRO A 239 21.77 1.15 15.63
N ALA A 240 22.74 1.13 14.72
CA ALA A 240 23.88 2.07 14.75
C ALA A 240 23.61 3.41 14.05
N GLY A 241 22.38 3.65 13.56
CA GLY A 241 22.01 4.90 12.87
C GLY A 241 22.71 5.12 11.52
N ARG A 242 23.27 4.07 10.92
CA ARG A 242 23.92 4.10 9.59
C ARG A 242 22.98 3.51 8.53
N PRO A 243 23.13 3.88 7.24
CA PRO A 243 22.29 3.33 6.17
C PRO A 243 22.29 1.80 6.14
N VAL A 244 21.12 1.21 5.91
CA VAL A 244 21.00 -0.23 5.65
C VAL A 244 21.58 -0.53 4.27
N CYS A 245 22.32 -1.62 4.16
CA CYS A 245 22.96 -2.03 2.93
C CYS A 245 22.28 -3.28 2.37
N GLU A 246 21.83 -3.22 1.13
CA GLU A 246 21.39 -4.38 0.35
C GLU A 246 22.49 -4.79 -0.61
N ARG A 247 22.75 -6.09 -0.73
CA ARG A 247 23.64 -6.66 -1.75
C ARG A 247 22.87 -7.64 -2.61
N TYR A 248 22.84 -7.39 -3.92
CA TYR A 248 22.15 -8.21 -4.91
C TYR A 248 23.07 -9.35 -5.35
N LEU A 249 23.05 -10.47 -4.61
CA LEU A 249 23.92 -11.62 -4.85
C LEU A 249 23.51 -12.37 -6.12
N VAL A 250 22.20 -12.49 -6.35
CA VAL A 250 21.59 -13.02 -7.58
C VAL A 250 20.39 -12.15 -7.90
N GLY A 251 20.29 -11.67 -9.14
CA GLY A 251 19.22 -10.80 -9.62
C GLY A 251 19.00 -10.97 -11.13
N PRO A 252 18.29 -10.04 -11.80
CA PRO A 252 18.07 -10.11 -13.23
C PRO A 252 19.38 -10.30 -14.01
N PRO A 253 19.41 -11.13 -15.06
CA PRO A 253 18.28 -11.80 -15.71
C PRO A 253 17.98 -13.22 -15.19
N ALA A 254 18.45 -13.61 -13.99
CA ALA A 254 18.16 -14.92 -13.42
C ALA A 254 16.64 -15.14 -13.20
N PRO A 255 16.17 -16.39 -13.04
CA PRO A 255 14.81 -16.65 -12.59
C PRO A 255 14.54 -16.03 -11.21
N VAL A 256 13.30 -15.58 -10.98
CA VAL A 256 12.91 -14.89 -9.74
C VAL A 256 13.07 -15.77 -8.48
N GLU A 257 12.95 -17.09 -8.64
CA GLU A 257 13.14 -18.07 -7.56
C GLU A 257 14.61 -18.18 -7.12
N GLU A 258 15.52 -17.77 -8.00
CA GLU A 258 16.97 -17.75 -7.74
C GLU A 258 17.45 -16.43 -7.16
N TYR A 259 16.61 -15.39 -7.12
CA TYR A 259 17.02 -14.09 -6.58
C TYR A 259 17.45 -14.22 -5.12
N ARG A 260 18.59 -13.58 -4.81
CA ARG A 260 19.20 -13.57 -3.48
C ARG A 260 19.65 -12.15 -3.17
N THR A 261 19.03 -11.55 -2.16
CA THR A 261 19.39 -10.21 -1.66
C THR A 261 19.84 -10.32 -0.21
N GLU A 262 21.10 -9.99 0.06
CA GLU A 262 21.60 -9.92 1.44
C GLU A 262 21.33 -8.53 2.02
N ILE A 263 20.57 -8.48 3.11
CA ILE A 263 20.27 -7.25 3.84
C ILE A 263 21.20 -7.17 5.05
N GLN A 264 21.98 -6.10 5.14
CA GLN A 264 22.92 -5.83 6.21
C GLN A 264 22.45 -4.61 7.00
N TRP A 265 21.90 -4.85 8.20
CA TRP A 265 21.44 -3.79 9.09
C TRP A 265 22.54 -3.38 10.06
N PRO A 266 23.02 -2.12 10.07
CA PRO A 266 24.07 -1.67 10.98
C PRO A 266 23.64 -1.66 12.45
N VAL A 267 24.45 -2.28 13.32
CA VAL A 267 24.17 -2.43 14.76
C VAL A 267 25.38 -2.01 15.61
N THR A 268 25.19 -1.79 16.92
CA THR A 268 26.26 -1.33 17.84
C THR A 268 27.16 -2.47 18.37
N GLY A 269 27.02 -3.69 17.86
CA GLY A 269 27.88 -4.85 18.18
C GLY A 269 27.65 -5.49 19.55
N HIS A 270 26.81 -4.91 20.41
CA HIS A 270 26.43 -5.49 21.69
C HIS A 270 25.16 -6.31 21.50
N VAL A 271 25.28 -7.64 21.58
CA VAL A 271 24.10 -8.51 21.64
C VAL A 271 23.57 -8.50 23.07
N HIS A 272 22.31 -8.13 23.28
CA HIS A 272 21.64 -8.22 24.56
C HIS A 272 21.54 -9.69 24.95
N ASP A 273 22.37 -10.10 25.91
CA ASP A 273 22.24 -11.43 26.51
C ASP A 273 20.99 -11.43 27.41
N ARG A 274 19.91 -12.03 26.93
CA ARG A 274 18.78 -12.41 27.78
C ARG A 274 18.88 -13.88 28.14
N SER A 275 20.00 -14.26 28.73
CA SER A 275 20.18 -15.56 29.41
C SER A 275 20.41 -15.33 30.89
N THR A 276 19.37 -14.98 31.64
CA THR A 276 19.15 -15.53 33.00
C THR A 276 17.73 -15.19 33.48
N PRO A 277 17.06 -16.12 34.18
CA PRO A 277 15.61 -16.15 34.39
C PRO A 277 15.10 -15.14 35.43
#